data_AF-A0A2W4J9F0-F1
#
_entry.id   AF-A0A2W4J9F0-F1
#
_cell.length_a   1.000
_cell.length_b   1.000
_cell.length_c   1.000
_cell.angle_alpha   90.00
_cell.angle_beta   90.00
_cell.angle_gamma   90.00
#
_symmetry.space_group_name_H-M   'P 1'
#
loop_
_entity.id
_entity.type
_entity.pdbx_description
1 polymer ?
#
loop_
_entity_poly.entity_id
_entity_poly.type
_entity_poly.pdbx_seq_one_letter_code
_entity_poly.pdbx_strand_id
1 'polypeptide(L)'
;MNPLLLAWKASRFLPGSVIRGIAAAGAWIAWLRHGKGVRRMEDNYRRVTGLEGRALRRLSRAGMASAARYYAETFEVAKLSGEQIDARVRCEIPDRIREALESDGRLVVVLGHSGNWDLVGGFTSRNIASVISVAEVLKPREVFDAFGRLPEHVAMPTRA
;
A
#
# COMPACT_ATOMS: atom_id res chain seq x y z
N MET A 1 -7.48 5.88 22.67
CA MET A 1 -7.28 4.78 21.70
C MET A 1 -6.87 5.38 20.36
N ASN A 2 -5.75 4.95 19.78
CA ASN A 2 -5.25 5.50 18.51
C ASN A 2 -6.30 5.24 17.39
N PRO A 3 -6.76 6.27 16.64
CA PRO A 3 -7.79 6.12 15.61
C PRO A 3 -7.39 5.11 14.53
N LEU A 4 -6.09 4.98 14.23
CA LEU A 4 -5.58 3.98 13.30
C LEU A 4 -5.77 2.55 13.82
N LEU A 5 -5.50 2.32 15.11
CA LEU A 5 -5.72 1.01 15.74
C LEU A 5 -7.20 0.66 15.81
N LEU A 6 -8.06 1.65 16.02
CA LEU A 6 -9.51 1.43 15.98
C LEU A 6 -9.96 1.05 14.57
N ALA A 7 -9.51 1.77 13.55
CA ALA A 7 -9.79 1.45 12.16
C ALA A 7 -9.29 0.05 11.79
N TRP A 8 -8.07 -0.31 12.19
CA TRP A 8 -7.48 -1.64 11.98
C TRP A 8 -8.27 -2.76 12.66
N LYS A 9 -8.75 -2.55 13.88
CA LYS A 9 -9.57 -3.54 14.59
C LYS A 9 -10.96 -3.67 13.98
N ALA A 10 -11.59 -2.54 13.64
CA ALA A 10 -12.94 -2.50 13.07
C ALA A 10 -12.97 -3.08 11.65
N SER A 11 -11.94 -2.85 10.85
CA SER A 11 -11.87 -3.34 9.47
C SER A 11 -11.97 -4.86 9.39
N ARG A 12 -11.55 -5.60 10.44
CA ARG A 12 -11.67 -7.06 10.50
C ARG A 12 -13.10 -7.56 10.35
N PHE A 13 -14.08 -6.80 10.83
CA PHE A 13 -15.49 -7.18 10.84
C PHE A 13 -16.31 -6.62 9.67
N LEU A 14 -15.73 -5.71 8.88
CA LEU A 14 -16.42 -5.08 7.76
C LEU A 14 -16.13 -5.79 6.43
N PRO A 15 -17.11 -5.88 5.51
CA PRO A 15 -16.88 -6.28 4.12
C PRO A 15 -15.95 -5.30 3.41
N GLY A 16 -15.12 -5.80 2.49
CA GLY A 16 -14.16 -4.96 1.78
C GLY A 16 -14.79 -3.83 0.94
N SER A 17 -15.98 -4.08 0.37
CA SER A 17 -16.75 -3.05 -0.34
C SER A 17 -17.10 -1.86 0.56
N VAL A 18 -17.43 -2.11 1.82
CA VAL A 18 -17.77 -1.08 2.82
C VAL A 18 -16.52 -0.29 3.20
N ILE A 19 -15.40 -0.97 3.45
CA ILE A 19 -14.11 -0.33 3.78
C ILE A 19 -13.68 0.60 2.64
N ARG A 20 -13.72 0.11 1.39
CA ARG A 20 -13.41 0.92 0.21
C ARG A 20 -14.34 2.11 0.04
N GLY A 21 -15.64 1.92 0.26
CA GLY A 21 -16.63 3.00 0.20
C GLY A 21 -16.35 4.11 1.21
N ILE A 22 -16.10 3.73 2.47
CA ILE A 22 -15.78 4.68 3.55
C ILE A 22 -14.46 5.42 3.24
N ALA A 23 -13.42 4.70 2.82
CA ALA A 23 -12.12 5.29 2.49
C ALA A 23 -12.24 6.28 1.32
N ALA A 24 -12.97 5.91 0.26
CA ALA A 24 -13.20 6.77 -0.90
C ALA A 24 -13.99 8.04 -0.54
N ALA A 25 -15.06 7.91 0.26
CA ALA A 25 -15.82 9.05 0.76
C ALA A 25 -14.96 9.97 1.64
N GLY A 26 -14.16 9.40 2.53
CA GLY A 26 -13.21 10.13 3.37
C GLY A 26 -12.18 10.91 2.56
N ALA A 27 -11.59 10.29 1.52
CA ALA A 27 -10.66 10.97 0.61
C ALA A 27 -11.33 12.10 -0.17
N TRP A 28 -12.56 11.89 -0.65
CA TRP A 28 -13.31 12.93 -1.37
C TRP A 28 -13.61 14.12 -0.46
N ILE A 29 -14.09 13.89 0.76
CA ILE A 29 -14.33 14.94 1.76
C ILE A 29 -13.02 15.66 2.12
N ALA A 30 -11.94 14.92 2.36
CA ALA A 30 -10.63 15.52 2.67
C ALA A 30 -10.11 16.39 1.52
N TRP A 31 -10.27 15.93 0.28
CA TRP A 31 -9.92 16.68 -0.93
C TRP A 31 -10.73 17.97 -1.07
N LEU A 32 -12.05 17.92 -0.84
CA LEU A 32 -12.94 19.09 -0.84
C LEU A 32 -12.55 20.10 0.24
N ARG A 33 -12.25 19.63 1.47
CA ARG A 33 -11.79 20.47 2.58
C ARG A 33 -10.42 21.10 2.33
N HIS A 34 -9.69 20.61 1.34
CA HIS A 34 -8.41 21.15 0.87
C HIS A 34 -7.41 21.44 2.01
N GLY A 35 -7.33 20.54 2.98
CA GLY A 35 -6.46 20.70 4.15
C GLY A 35 -4.96 20.61 3.84
N LYS A 36 -4.12 20.69 4.88
CA LYS A 36 -2.64 20.66 4.76
C LYS A 36 -2.12 19.49 3.93
N GLY A 37 -2.67 18.28 4.12
CA GLY A 37 -2.25 17.08 3.38
C GLY A 37 -2.49 17.18 1.87
N VAL A 38 -3.66 17.67 1.46
CA VAL A 38 -4.04 17.83 0.05
C VAL A 38 -3.16 18.90 -0.62
N ARG A 39 -2.93 20.03 0.06
CA ARG A 39 -2.04 21.08 -0.44
C ARG A 39 -0.60 20.57 -0.60
N ARG A 40 -0.10 19.81 0.36
CA ARG A 40 1.23 19.18 0.27
C ARG A 40 1.31 18.18 -0.90
N MET A 41 0.26 17.39 -1.13
CA MET A 41 0.20 16.52 -2.31
C MET A 41 0.22 17.34 -3.61
N GLU A 42 -0.55 18.41 -3.69
CA GLU A 42 -0.56 19.33 -4.84
C GLU A 42 0.81 19.98 -5.07
N ASP A 43 1.53 20.37 -4.02
CA ASP A 43 2.89 20.91 -4.12
C ASP A 43 3.88 19.88 -4.68
N ASN A 44 3.77 18.63 -4.24
CA ASN A 44 4.60 17.55 -4.77
C ASN A 44 4.27 17.27 -6.24
N TYR A 45 2.99 17.21 -6.60
CA TYR A 45 2.57 17.00 -7.99
C TYR A 45 2.98 18.16 -8.90
N ARG A 46 2.90 19.41 -8.42
CA ARG A 46 3.39 20.57 -9.17
C ARG A 46 4.88 20.45 -9.47
N ARG A 47 5.70 20.04 -8.49
CA ARG A 47 7.15 19.85 -8.70
C ARG A 47 7.47 18.78 -9.73
N VAL A 48 6.71 17.67 -9.75
CA VAL A 48 6.98 16.54 -10.64
C VAL A 48 6.41 16.75 -12.04
N THR A 49 5.26 17.42 -12.16
CA THR A 49 4.49 17.47 -13.42
C THR A 49 4.43 18.86 -14.05
N GLY A 50 4.74 19.92 -13.31
CA GLY A 50 4.53 21.30 -13.73
C GLY A 50 3.06 21.72 -13.85
N LEU A 51 2.10 20.85 -13.50
CA LEU A 51 0.67 21.15 -13.64
C LEU A 51 0.18 22.16 -12.60
N GLU A 52 -0.77 22.98 -13.02
CA GLU A 52 -1.43 23.99 -12.17
C GLU A 52 -2.96 24.00 -12.35
N GLY A 53 -3.64 24.84 -11.56
CA GLY A 53 -5.07 25.09 -11.67
C GLY A 53 -5.93 23.83 -11.65
N ARG A 54 -6.86 23.72 -12.61
CA ARG A 54 -7.81 22.61 -12.70
C ARG A 54 -7.15 21.26 -12.97
N ALA A 55 -6.06 21.23 -13.75
CA ALA A 55 -5.35 20.00 -14.06
C ALA A 55 -4.70 19.41 -12.80
N LEU A 56 -4.02 20.26 -12.02
CA LEU A 56 -3.45 19.87 -10.72
C LEU A 56 -4.51 19.39 -9.74
N ARG A 57 -5.66 20.10 -9.64
CA ARG A 57 -6.78 19.70 -8.78
C ARG A 57 -7.38 18.36 -9.18
N ARG A 58 -7.48 18.07 -10.48
CA ARG A 58 -7.96 16.76 -10.98
C ARG A 58 -6.97 15.65 -10.62
N LEU A 59 -5.67 15.90 -10.80
CA LEU A 59 -4.63 14.94 -10.44
C LEU A 59 -4.57 14.70 -8.93
N SER A 60 -4.66 15.74 -8.09
CA SER A 60 -4.69 15.58 -6.63
C SER A 60 -5.91 14.80 -6.16
N ARG A 61 -7.07 14.97 -6.79
CA ARG A 61 -8.25 14.15 -6.51
C ARG A 61 -8.03 12.67 -6.82
N ALA A 62 -7.41 12.37 -7.96
CA ALA A 62 -7.06 11.00 -8.34
C ALA A 62 -6.01 10.41 -7.39
N GLY A 63 -5.01 11.20 -6.98
CA GLY A 63 -4.00 10.82 -6.00
C GLY A 63 -4.60 10.48 -4.63
N MET A 64 -5.53 11.31 -4.13
CA MET A 64 -6.27 11.04 -2.89
C MET A 64 -7.08 9.74 -2.98
N ALA A 65 -7.74 9.50 -4.11
CA ALA A 65 -8.48 8.25 -4.33
C ALA A 65 -7.54 7.03 -4.36
N SER A 66 -6.37 7.14 -5.01
CA SER A 66 -5.37 6.08 -5.03
C SER A 66 -4.81 5.80 -3.63
N ALA A 67 -4.52 6.84 -2.85
CA ALA A 67 -4.06 6.68 -1.47
C ALA A 67 -5.13 6.03 -0.57
N ALA A 68 -6.39 6.42 -0.70
CA ALA A 68 -7.49 5.78 0.03
C ALA A 68 -7.67 4.31 -0.35
N ARG A 69 -7.53 3.97 -1.64
CA ARG A 69 -7.55 2.58 -2.09
C ARG A 69 -6.43 1.77 -1.44
N TYR A 70 -5.19 2.29 -1.43
CA TYR A 70 -4.07 1.62 -0.78
C TYR A 70 -4.37 1.29 0.69
N TYR A 71 -4.78 2.28 1.48
CA TYR A 71 -5.09 2.04 2.90
C TYR A 71 -6.25 1.06 3.10
N ALA A 72 -7.29 1.13 2.27
CA ALA A 72 -8.40 0.17 2.31
C ALA A 72 -7.91 -1.25 2.02
N GLU A 73 -7.07 -1.42 1.00
CA GLU A 73 -6.50 -2.71 0.64
C GLU A 73 -5.54 -3.24 1.71
N THR A 74 -4.73 -2.40 2.36
CA THR A 74 -3.89 -2.82 3.50
C THR A 74 -4.72 -3.34 4.68
N PHE A 75 -5.93 -2.81 4.91
CA PHE A 75 -6.83 -3.36 5.92
C PHE A 75 -7.46 -4.71 5.51
N GLU A 76 -7.54 -4.98 4.22
CA GLU A 76 -8.13 -6.21 3.66
C GLU A 76 -7.08 -7.28 3.36
N VAL A 77 -5.80 -6.90 3.19
CA VAL A 77 -4.76 -7.81 2.69
C VAL A 77 -4.61 -9.04 3.58
N ALA A 78 -4.75 -8.87 4.90
CA ALA A 78 -4.73 -9.96 5.88
C ALA A 78 -5.90 -10.97 5.74
N LYS A 79 -6.94 -10.64 4.98
CA LYS A 79 -8.10 -11.51 4.71
C LYS A 79 -8.01 -12.20 3.36
N LEU A 80 -7.07 -11.81 2.51
CA LEU A 80 -6.96 -12.36 1.16
C LEU A 80 -6.29 -13.73 1.22
N SER A 81 -6.89 -14.75 0.59
CA SER A 81 -6.18 -16.01 0.37
C SER A 81 -4.99 -15.81 -0.59
N GLY A 82 -4.07 -16.77 -0.60
CA GLY A 82 -2.96 -16.78 -1.56
C GLY A 82 -3.43 -16.72 -3.01
N GLU A 83 -4.40 -17.56 -3.40
CA GLU A 83 -4.99 -17.56 -4.75
C GLU A 83 -5.64 -16.22 -5.11
N GLN A 84 -6.26 -15.58 -4.11
CA GLN A 84 -6.85 -14.25 -4.25
C GLN A 84 -5.79 -13.17 -4.50
N ILE A 85 -4.60 -13.28 -3.91
CA ILE A 85 -3.46 -12.40 -4.20
C ILE A 85 -2.96 -12.67 -5.62
N ASP A 86 -2.74 -13.94 -5.96
CA ASP A 86 -2.22 -14.39 -7.26
C ASP A 86 -3.14 -13.93 -8.40
N ALA A 87 -4.46 -13.98 -8.22
CA ALA A 87 -5.44 -13.51 -9.20
C ALA A 87 -5.38 -11.99 -9.45
N ARG A 88 -4.93 -11.19 -8.48
CA ARG A 88 -4.93 -9.71 -8.54
C ARG A 88 -3.66 -9.10 -9.11
N VAL A 89 -2.57 -9.86 -9.17
CA VAL A 89 -1.28 -9.36 -9.66
C VAL A 89 -1.01 -9.89 -11.05
N ARG A 90 -0.54 -9.00 -11.94
CA ARG A 90 0.11 -9.36 -13.20
C ARG A 90 1.48 -8.73 -13.14
N CYS A 91 2.51 -9.57 -13.12
CA CYS A 91 3.88 -9.15 -12.93
C CYS A 91 4.64 -9.33 -14.24
N GLU A 92 5.23 -8.24 -14.73
CA GLU A 92 6.16 -8.26 -15.86
C GLU A 92 7.57 -8.22 -15.30
N ILE A 93 8.26 -9.35 -15.35
CA ILE A 93 9.63 -9.50 -14.86
C ILE A 93 10.55 -9.53 -16.09
N PRO A 94 11.47 -8.57 -16.25
CA PRO A 94 12.45 -8.59 -17.33
C PRO A 94 13.32 -9.85 -17.26
N ASP A 95 13.69 -10.44 -18.40
CA ASP A 95 14.45 -11.70 -18.43
C ASP A 95 15.77 -11.63 -17.65
N ARG A 96 16.48 -10.49 -17.70
CA ARG A 96 17.69 -10.24 -16.90
C ARG A 96 17.50 -10.45 -15.38
N ILE A 97 16.29 -10.22 -14.87
CA ILE A 97 15.96 -10.40 -13.46
C ILE A 97 15.72 -11.88 -13.16
N ARG A 98 15.07 -12.60 -14.09
CA ARG A 98 14.88 -14.05 -13.99
C ARG A 98 16.24 -14.76 -14.02
N GLU A 99 17.10 -14.39 -14.96
CA GLU A 99 18.47 -14.90 -15.08
C GLU A 99 19.29 -14.65 -13.81
N ALA A 100 19.24 -13.43 -13.24
CA ALA A 100 19.96 -13.10 -12.01
C ALA A 100 19.46 -13.91 -10.79
N LEU A 101 18.16 -14.21 -10.73
CA LEU A 101 17.60 -15.08 -9.69
C LEU A 101 18.04 -16.53 -9.89
N GLU A 102 18.17 -17.01 -11.13
CA GLU A 102 18.64 -18.36 -11.44
C GLU A 102 20.14 -18.55 -11.18
N SER A 103 20.96 -17.50 -11.37
CA SER A 103 22.42 -17.59 -11.19
C SER A 103 22.85 -17.42 -9.73
N ASP A 104 22.50 -16.29 -9.11
CA ASP A 104 23.02 -15.87 -7.80
C ASP A 104 22.01 -16.02 -6.67
N GLY A 105 20.73 -16.27 -7.02
CA GLY A 105 19.65 -16.48 -6.07
C GLY A 105 19.27 -15.26 -5.22
N ARG A 106 19.75 -14.06 -5.56
CA ARG A 106 19.58 -12.85 -4.72
C ARG A 106 19.37 -11.60 -5.57
N LEU A 107 18.42 -10.77 -5.15
CA LEU A 107 18.10 -9.50 -5.78
C LEU A 107 17.76 -8.43 -4.73
N VAL A 108 18.22 -7.19 -4.96
CA VAL A 108 17.76 -6.02 -4.22
C VAL A 108 16.80 -5.24 -5.11
N VAL A 109 15.57 -5.05 -4.63
CA VAL A 109 14.53 -4.28 -5.32
C VAL A 109 14.26 -2.99 -4.54
N VAL A 110 14.35 -1.86 -5.24
CA VAL A 110 14.04 -0.54 -4.68
C VAL A 110 12.69 -0.10 -5.22
N LEU A 111 11.72 0.10 -4.32
CA LEU A 111 10.37 0.52 -4.65
C LEU A 111 10.11 1.96 -4.19
N GLY A 112 9.40 2.73 -5.01
CA GLY A 112 8.77 3.96 -4.55
C GLY A 112 7.52 3.66 -3.71
N HIS A 113 7.05 4.64 -2.94
CA HIS A 113 5.77 4.55 -2.23
C HIS A 113 4.60 4.77 -3.19
N SER A 114 4.40 3.81 -4.10
CA SER A 114 3.42 3.85 -5.17
C SER A 114 2.66 2.54 -5.27
N GLY A 115 1.36 2.63 -5.60
CA GLY A 115 0.50 1.47 -5.68
C GLY A 115 0.32 0.79 -4.33
N ASN A 116 0.37 -0.54 -4.32
CA ASN A 116 0.22 -1.37 -3.13
C ASN A 116 1.38 -2.36 -3.05
N TRP A 117 2.41 -2.01 -2.27
CA TRP A 117 3.59 -2.84 -2.11
C TRP A 117 3.35 -4.06 -1.21
N ASP A 118 2.32 -4.04 -0.34
CA ASP A 118 1.96 -5.21 0.47
C ASP A 118 1.46 -6.35 -0.43
N LEU A 119 0.62 -6.02 -1.41
CA LEU A 119 0.12 -6.98 -2.39
C LEU A 119 1.25 -7.53 -3.29
N VAL A 120 2.16 -6.65 -3.74
CA VAL A 120 3.34 -7.05 -4.52
C VAL A 120 4.24 -7.96 -3.69
N GLY A 121 4.47 -7.63 -2.42
CA GLY A 121 5.25 -8.44 -1.50
C GLY A 121 4.67 -9.83 -1.28
N GLY A 122 3.37 -9.92 -1.00
CA GLY A 122 2.65 -11.18 -0.86
C GLY A 122 2.73 -12.05 -2.14
N PHE A 123 2.53 -11.44 -3.31
CA PHE A 123 2.68 -12.16 -4.59
C PHE A 123 4.11 -12.64 -4.82
N THR A 124 5.11 -11.78 -4.60
CA THR A 124 6.52 -12.07 -4.87
C THR A 124 7.02 -13.20 -3.97
N SER A 125 6.70 -13.16 -2.67
CA SER A 125 7.06 -14.21 -1.70
C SER A 125 6.51 -15.59 -2.07
N ARG A 126 5.40 -15.63 -2.80
CA ARG A 126 4.72 -16.87 -3.20
C ARG A 126 5.15 -17.39 -4.57
N ASN A 127 5.40 -16.50 -5.53
CA ASN A 127 5.50 -16.84 -6.95
C ASN A 127 6.88 -16.58 -7.56
N ILE A 128 7.76 -15.83 -6.88
CA ILE A 128 9.05 -15.40 -7.44
C ILE A 128 10.19 -15.83 -6.52
N ALA A 129 10.26 -15.28 -5.32
CA ALA A 129 11.34 -15.52 -4.37
C ALA A 129 10.94 -15.06 -2.96
N SER A 130 11.55 -15.66 -1.94
CA SER A 130 11.39 -15.20 -0.55
C SER A 130 11.78 -13.73 -0.41
N VAL A 131 10.88 -12.91 0.14
CA VAL A 131 11.11 -11.47 0.34
C VAL A 131 11.54 -11.20 1.78
N ILE A 132 12.60 -10.39 1.94
CA ILE A 132 12.98 -9.80 3.23
C ILE A 132 12.87 -8.29 3.08
N SER A 133 12.26 -7.62 4.06
CA SER A 133 12.10 -6.16 4.07
C SER A 133 12.53 -5.55 5.40
N VAL A 134 12.70 -4.23 5.40
CA VAL A 134 12.94 -3.43 6.61
C VAL A 134 11.71 -2.60 6.90
N ALA A 135 11.34 -2.47 8.18
CA ALA A 135 10.19 -1.71 8.61
C ALA A 135 10.57 -0.74 9.73
N GLU A 136 10.19 0.53 9.57
CA GLU A 136 10.35 1.52 10.63
C GLU A 136 9.49 1.16 11.85
N VAL A 137 10.07 1.24 13.04
CA VAL A 137 9.34 1.02 14.29
C VAL A 137 8.44 2.23 14.59
N LEU A 138 7.16 2.11 14.22
CA LEU A 138 6.16 3.15 14.44
C LEU A 138 5.93 3.43 15.93
N LYS A 139 5.73 4.71 16.25
CA LYS A 139 5.24 5.16 17.55
C LYS A 139 3.74 5.50 17.47
N PRO A 140 2.92 5.05 18.44
CA PRO A 140 3.29 4.22 19.57
C PRO A 140 3.49 2.74 19.16
N ARG A 141 4.28 1.99 19.94
CA ARG A 141 4.74 0.62 19.61
C ARG A 141 3.58 -0.33 19.33
N GLU A 142 2.40 -0.13 19.92
CA GLU A 142 1.25 -1.01 19.68
C GLU A 142 0.74 -0.93 18.24
N VAL A 143 1.01 0.17 17.53
CA VAL A 143 0.74 0.30 16.09
C VAL A 143 1.66 -0.64 15.32
N PHE A 144 2.97 -0.56 15.58
CA PHE A 144 3.96 -1.44 14.95
C PHE A 144 3.62 -2.92 15.18
N ASP A 145 3.33 -3.30 16.42
CA ASP A 145 3.01 -4.67 16.77
C ASP A 145 1.70 -5.16 16.11
N ALA A 146 0.75 -4.26 15.81
CA ALA A 146 -0.48 -4.61 15.11
C ALA A 146 -0.23 -4.89 13.62
N PHE A 147 0.70 -4.18 12.98
CA PHE A 147 1.12 -4.43 11.59
C PHE A 147 1.98 -5.69 11.46
N GLY A 148 2.81 -6.01 12.47
CA GLY A 148 3.66 -7.21 12.47
C GLY A 148 2.91 -8.55 12.59
N ARG A 149 1.59 -8.54 12.80
CA ARG A 149 0.74 -9.75 12.94
C ARG A 149 -0.01 -10.12 11.66
N LEU A 150 0.54 -9.79 10.50
CA LEU A 150 -0.01 -10.28 9.23
C LEU A 150 0.13 -11.80 9.15
N PRO A 151 -0.84 -12.52 8.53
CA PRO A 151 -0.71 -13.95 8.29
C PRO A 151 0.50 -14.27 7.42
N GLU A 152 1.11 -15.45 7.59
CA GLU A 152 2.33 -15.87 6.88
C GLU A 152 2.24 -15.79 5.35
N HIS A 153 1.05 -15.98 4.77
CA HIS A 153 0.84 -15.90 3.31
C HIS A 153 0.87 -14.47 2.75
N VAL A 154 0.95 -13.45 3.63
CA VAL A 154 1.07 -12.03 3.30
C VAL A 154 2.28 -11.39 3.96
N ALA A 155 2.66 -11.88 5.15
CA ALA A 155 3.75 -11.33 5.92
C ALA A 155 5.08 -11.54 5.20
N MET A 156 5.77 -10.44 4.95
CA MET A 156 7.19 -10.48 4.60
C MET A 156 7.98 -10.48 5.91
N PRO A 157 8.93 -11.42 6.12
CA PRO A 157 9.88 -11.33 7.22
C PRO A 157 10.52 -9.94 7.29
N THR A 158 10.25 -9.21 8.37
CA THR A 158 10.82 -7.89 8.63
C THR A 158 11.93 -7.98 9.66
N ARG A 159 13.10 -7.39 9.37
CA ARG A 159 14.10 -7.06 10.40
C ARG A 159 14.00 -5.57 10.74
N ALA A 160 13.97 -5.27 12.04
CA ALA A 160 14.04 -3.91 12.57
C ALA A 160 15.50 -3.51 12.83
#